data_AF-A0A934KE05-F1
#
_entry.id   AF-A0A934KE05-F1
#
_cell.length_a   1.000
_cell.length_b   1.000
_cell.length_c   1.000
_cell.angle_alpha   90.00
_cell.angle_beta   90.00
_cell.angle_gamma   90.00
#
_symmetry.space_group_name_H-M   'P 1'
#
loop_
_entity.id
_entity.type
_entity.pdbx_description
1 polymer ?
#
loop_
_entity_poly.entity_id
_entity_poly.type
_entity_poly.pdbx_seq_one_letter_code
_entity_poly.pdbx_strand_id
1 'polypeptide(L)'
;MAPPRAAGRRISWHQVPGHVRRAVEATLGAAVLEAHRQEGGFSPGAAARLRLSNGSGAFVKALGVDLDRDSVDLYRSEATTMSHLPAGLPVPRLLDVYDNGEWVALVYEEVRGRHPAVPWQADELERVAGAVDDLSAALRPSP
;
A
#
# COMPACT_ATOMS: atom_id res chain seq x y z
N MET A 1 3.31 21.70 -17.08
CA MET A 1 4.11 20.48 -16.83
C MET A 1 3.75 19.97 -15.44
N ALA A 2 3.27 18.74 -15.30
CA ALA A 2 2.97 18.18 -13.97
C ALA A 2 4.28 18.02 -13.17
N PRO A 3 4.30 18.30 -11.85
CA PRO A 3 5.47 18.01 -11.02
C PRO A 3 5.87 16.54 -11.14
N PRO A 4 7.17 16.22 -11.10
CA PRO A 4 7.63 14.85 -11.22
C PRO A 4 7.08 14.02 -10.06
N ARG A 5 6.42 12.90 -10.38
CA ARG A 5 6.12 11.88 -9.37
C ARG A 5 7.43 11.29 -8.87
N ALA A 6 7.47 10.84 -7.63
CA ALA A 6 8.61 10.09 -7.12
C ALA A 6 8.93 8.93 -8.09
N ALA A 7 10.16 8.91 -8.61
CA ALA A 7 10.60 8.01 -9.68
C ALA A 7 11.33 6.77 -9.15
N GLY A 8 11.02 6.34 -7.92
CA GLY A 8 11.60 5.15 -7.31
C GLY A 8 11.40 3.94 -8.23
N ARG A 9 12.48 3.29 -8.63
CA ARG A 9 12.42 2.14 -9.55
C ARG A 9 11.90 0.92 -8.79
N ARG A 10 10.58 0.74 -8.83
CA ARG A 10 9.89 -0.40 -8.20
C ARG A 10 10.15 -1.70 -8.93
N ILE A 11 10.36 -2.78 -8.18
CA ILE A 11 10.27 -4.13 -8.73
C ILE A 11 8.82 -4.48 -9.11
N SER A 12 8.64 -5.40 -10.05
CA SER A 12 7.32 -5.94 -10.38
C SER A 12 6.91 -6.99 -9.35
N TRP A 13 5.61 -7.27 -9.26
CA TRP A 13 5.11 -8.35 -8.40
C TRP A 13 5.79 -9.69 -8.72
N HIS A 14 6.04 -10.00 -10.01
CA HIS A 14 6.68 -11.25 -10.42
C HIS A 14 8.15 -11.39 -9.98
N GLN A 15 8.82 -10.28 -9.66
CA GLN A 15 10.17 -10.28 -9.09
C GLN A 15 10.20 -10.51 -7.58
N VAL A 16 9.04 -10.44 -6.90
CA VAL A 16 8.93 -10.81 -5.49
C VAL A 16 9.13 -12.33 -5.35
N PRO A 17 9.93 -12.80 -4.37
CA PRO A 17 10.19 -14.22 -4.17
C PRO A 17 8.91 -15.05 -4.05
N GLY A 18 8.94 -16.25 -4.62
CA GLY A 18 7.76 -17.12 -4.68
C GLY A 18 7.18 -17.47 -3.30
N HIS A 19 8.00 -17.54 -2.25
CA HIS A 19 7.52 -17.81 -0.90
C HIS A 19 6.69 -16.64 -0.33
N VAL A 20 7.10 -15.39 -0.57
CA VAL A 20 6.33 -14.19 -0.17
C VAL A 20 5.04 -14.12 -0.96
N ARG A 21 5.08 -14.35 -2.28
CA ARG A 21 3.88 -14.36 -3.12
C ARG A 21 2.85 -15.40 -2.65
N ARG A 22 3.30 -16.62 -2.33
CA ARG A 22 2.43 -17.67 -1.78
C ARG A 22 1.85 -17.31 -0.42
N ALA A 23 2.62 -16.64 0.45
CA ALA A 23 2.10 -16.18 1.73
C ALA A 23 0.95 -15.18 1.53
N VAL A 24 1.12 -14.22 0.62
CA VAL A 24 0.06 -13.26 0.26
C VAL A 24 -1.17 -13.96 -0.33
N GLU A 25 -1.01 -14.94 -1.21
CA GLU A 25 -2.13 -15.74 -1.74
C GLU A 25 -2.85 -16.56 -0.66
N ALA A 26 -2.11 -17.09 0.32
CA ALA A 26 -2.67 -17.83 1.45
C ALA A 26 -3.53 -16.93 2.34
N THR A 27 -3.03 -15.73 2.67
CA THR A 27 -3.80 -14.68 3.37
C THR A 27 -5.10 -14.34 2.64
N LEU A 28 -5.02 -14.18 1.32
CA LEU A 28 -6.14 -13.76 0.48
C LEU A 28 -7.12 -14.90 0.16
N GLY A 29 -6.73 -16.15 0.43
CA GLY A 29 -7.52 -17.35 0.14
C GLY A 29 -7.74 -17.60 -1.37
N ALA A 30 -6.98 -16.95 -2.25
CA ALA A 30 -7.13 -17.04 -3.69
C ALA A 30 -5.81 -16.72 -4.42
N ALA A 31 -5.59 -17.38 -5.55
CA ALA A 31 -4.43 -17.12 -6.40
C ALA A 31 -4.49 -15.74 -7.05
N VAL A 32 -3.34 -15.09 -7.21
CA VAL A 32 -3.17 -13.84 -7.94
C VAL A 32 -3.12 -14.14 -9.44
N LEU A 33 -4.09 -13.63 -10.19
CA LEU A 33 -4.12 -13.76 -11.65
C LEU A 33 -3.38 -12.62 -12.35
N GLU A 34 -3.56 -11.40 -11.86
CA GLU A 34 -2.94 -10.19 -12.41
C GLU A 34 -2.41 -9.31 -11.30
N ALA A 35 -1.30 -8.61 -11.57
CA ALA A 35 -0.72 -7.64 -10.67
C ALA A 35 -0.41 -6.34 -11.41
N HIS A 36 -1.22 -5.32 -11.15
CA HIS A 36 -1.11 -3.99 -11.75
C HIS A 36 -0.22 -3.11 -10.88
N ARG A 37 1.02 -2.91 -11.31
CA ARG A 37 2.00 -2.05 -10.62
C ARG A 37 1.42 -0.64 -10.46
N GLN A 38 1.53 -0.09 -9.26
CA GLN A 38 1.24 1.32 -9.00
C GLN A 38 2.54 2.13 -9.07
N GLU A 39 2.50 3.22 -9.83
CA GLU A 39 3.61 4.16 -9.99
C GLU A 39 3.71 5.13 -8.81
N GLY A 40 4.87 5.78 -8.66
CA GLY A 40 5.12 6.72 -7.58
C GLY A 40 5.70 6.07 -6.31
N GLY A 41 5.81 6.87 -5.26
CA GLY A 41 6.47 6.50 -4.00
C GLY A 41 8.00 6.38 -4.09
N PHE A 42 8.62 6.19 -2.93
CA PHE A 42 10.07 6.34 -2.77
C PHE A 42 10.82 5.01 -2.61
N SER A 43 10.14 3.96 -2.12
CA SER A 43 10.74 2.63 -1.92
C SER A 43 10.86 1.84 -3.23
N PRO A 44 11.93 1.05 -3.45
CA PRO A 44 12.08 0.19 -4.63
C PRO A 44 11.21 -1.08 -4.61
N GLY A 45 10.46 -1.30 -3.53
CA GLY A 45 9.58 -2.46 -3.35
C GLY A 45 8.42 -2.51 -4.35
N ALA A 46 7.84 -3.69 -4.51
CA ALA A 46 6.60 -3.87 -5.25
C ALA A 46 5.47 -3.10 -4.55
N ALA A 47 4.70 -2.36 -5.32
CA ALA A 47 3.39 -1.83 -4.93
C ALA A 47 2.43 -2.16 -6.05
N ALA A 48 1.43 -3.00 -5.79
CA ALA A 48 0.57 -3.52 -6.84
C ALA A 48 -0.87 -3.72 -6.39
N ARG A 49 -1.82 -3.43 -7.28
CA ARG A 49 -3.20 -3.87 -7.18
C ARG A 49 -3.29 -5.27 -7.76
N LEU A 50 -3.76 -6.22 -6.97
CA LEU A 50 -3.87 -7.62 -7.32
C LEU A 50 -5.31 -7.92 -7.75
N ARG A 51 -5.47 -8.67 -8.84
CA ARG A 51 -6.75 -9.31 -9.17
C ARG A 51 -6.66 -10.79 -8.86
N LEU A 52 -7.64 -11.29 -8.12
CA LEU A 52 -7.66 -12.64 -7.59
C LEU A 52 -8.58 -13.55 -8.41
N SER A 53 -8.32 -14.84 -8.34
CA SER A 53 -9.08 -15.89 -9.05
C SER A 53 -10.56 -16.00 -8.61
N ASN A 54 -10.90 -15.55 -7.41
CA ASN A 54 -12.27 -15.46 -6.91
C ASN A 54 -12.98 -14.14 -7.31
N GLY A 55 -12.33 -13.30 -8.12
CA GLY A 55 -12.88 -12.02 -8.58
C GLY A 55 -12.69 -10.84 -7.62
N SER A 56 -12.18 -11.05 -6.40
CA SER A 56 -11.83 -9.96 -5.50
C SER A 56 -10.50 -9.32 -5.86
N GLY A 57 -10.18 -8.19 -5.21
CA GLY A 57 -8.90 -7.52 -5.36
C GLY A 57 -8.30 -7.14 -4.02
N ALA A 58 -6.99 -6.91 -4.03
CA ALA A 58 -6.21 -6.48 -2.88
C ALA A 58 -5.11 -5.51 -3.32
N PHE A 59 -4.56 -4.74 -2.39
CA PHE A 59 -3.35 -3.96 -2.64
C PHE A 59 -2.20 -4.52 -1.81
N VAL A 60 -1.06 -4.76 -2.43
CA VAL A 60 0.13 -5.28 -1.74
C VAL A 60 1.28 -4.31 -1.87
N LYS A 61 2.00 -4.10 -0.76
CA LYS A 61 3.35 -3.55 -0.74
C LYS A 61 4.31 -4.65 -0.30
N ALA A 62 5.40 -4.90 -1.04
CA ALA A 62 6.38 -5.92 -0.65
C ALA A 62 7.83 -5.46 -0.94
N LEU A 63 8.71 -5.68 0.03
CA LEU A 63 10.11 -5.26 -0.05
C LEU A 63 11.03 -6.23 0.71
N GLY A 64 12.22 -6.44 0.17
CA GLY A 64 13.28 -7.23 0.81
C GLY A 64 14.41 -6.36 1.33
N VAL A 65 15.07 -6.80 2.40
CA VAL A 65 16.19 -6.09 3.05
C VAL A 65 17.38 -5.88 2.11
N ASP A 66 17.61 -6.81 1.18
CA ASP A 66 18.67 -6.73 0.18
C ASP A 66 18.41 -5.66 -0.89
N LEU A 67 17.15 -5.26 -1.07
CA LEU A 67 16.78 -4.20 -1.99
C LEU A 67 16.95 -2.82 -1.35
N ASP A 68 16.48 -2.68 -0.11
CA ASP A 68 16.55 -1.43 0.67
C ASP A 68 16.18 -1.69 2.14
N ARG A 69 17.19 -1.80 3.00
CA ARG A 69 17.01 -2.06 4.43
C ARG A 69 16.22 -0.95 5.14
N ASP A 70 16.52 0.31 4.85
CA ASP A 70 15.88 1.45 5.52
C ASP A 70 14.39 1.51 5.16
N SER A 71 14.05 1.26 3.90
CA SER A 71 12.65 1.19 3.47
C SER A 71 11.89 -0.02 4.05
N VAL A 72 12.55 -1.11 4.41
CA VAL A 72 11.90 -2.25 5.11
C VAL A 72 11.44 -1.82 6.50
N ASP A 73 12.25 -1.05 7.23
CA ASP A 73 11.87 -0.56 8.55
C ASP A 73 10.71 0.44 8.47
N LEU A 74 10.58 1.19 7.37
CA LEU A 74 9.39 1.99 7.09
C LEU A 74 8.12 1.13 6.91
N TYR A 75 8.21 -0.04 6.27
CA TYR A 75 7.05 -0.94 6.09
C TYR A 75 6.66 -1.59 7.42
N ARG A 76 7.63 -1.93 8.27
CA ARG A 76 7.37 -2.40 9.64
C ARG A 76 6.71 -1.33 10.49
N SER A 77 7.18 -0.09 10.40
CA SER A 77 6.57 1.06 11.06
C SER A 77 5.14 1.31 10.56
N GLU A 78 4.89 1.16 9.25
CA GLU A 78 3.55 1.25 8.66
C GLU A 78 2.63 0.16 9.22
N ALA A 79 3.08 -1.09 9.32
CA ALA A 79 2.32 -2.19 9.93
C ALA A 79 1.93 -1.89 11.39
N THR A 80 2.89 -1.45 12.19
CA THR A 80 2.67 -1.06 13.59
C THR A 80 1.66 0.08 13.67
N THR A 81 1.86 1.15 12.90
CA THR A 81 0.95 2.32 12.88
C THR A 81 -0.48 1.90 12.52
N MET A 82 -0.64 1.10 11.46
CA MET A 82 -1.96 0.63 11.02
C MET A 82 -2.68 -0.20 12.08
N SER A 83 -1.96 -0.93 12.93
CA SER A 83 -2.55 -1.71 14.04
C SER A 83 -3.08 -0.86 15.19
N HIS A 84 -2.62 0.39 15.31
CA HIS A 84 -3.06 1.33 16.34
C HIS A 84 -4.19 2.26 15.87
N LEU A 85 -4.53 2.25 14.58
CA LEU A 85 -5.57 3.12 14.05
C LEU A 85 -6.96 2.69 14.56
N PRO A 86 -7.78 3.63 15.06
CA PRO A 86 -9.18 3.38 15.38
C PRO A 86 -9.98 2.85 14.19
N ALA A 87 -10.97 2.00 14.48
CA ALA A 87 -11.92 1.55 13.48
C ALA A 87 -12.80 2.70 12.97
N GLY A 88 -13.25 2.62 11.71
CA GLY A 88 -14.17 3.59 11.11
C GLY A 88 -13.52 4.78 10.41
N LEU A 89 -12.18 4.87 10.42
CA LEU A 89 -11.45 5.88 9.66
C LEU A 89 -11.53 5.59 8.14
N PRO A 90 -11.48 6.62 7.29
CA PRO A 90 -11.45 6.48 5.83
C PRO A 90 -10.06 6.06 5.32
N VAL A 91 -9.49 5.01 5.91
CA VAL A 91 -8.20 4.42 5.53
C VAL A 91 -8.39 2.99 5.05
N PRO A 92 -7.56 2.48 4.11
CA PRO A 92 -7.63 1.08 3.71
C PRO A 92 -7.32 0.16 4.90
N ARG A 93 -8.15 -0.86 5.11
CA ARG A 93 -7.89 -1.89 6.10
C ARG A 93 -6.65 -2.70 5.73
N LEU A 94 -5.71 -2.81 6.68
CA LEU A 94 -4.64 -3.78 6.64
C LEU A 94 -5.22 -5.17 6.92
N LEU A 95 -5.17 -6.05 5.93
CA LEU A 95 -5.70 -7.41 5.99
C LEU A 95 -4.72 -8.35 6.71
N ASP A 96 -3.43 -8.20 6.45
CA ASP A 96 -2.39 -9.03 7.02
C ASP A 96 -0.98 -8.44 6.81
N VAL A 97 -0.03 -8.97 7.56
CA VAL A 97 1.40 -8.64 7.48
C VAL A 97 2.20 -9.93 7.42
N TYR A 98 2.97 -10.08 6.34
CA TYR A 98 4.03 -11.08 6.26
C TYR A 98 5.36 -10.42 6.60
N ASP A 99 6.10 -10.95 7.56
CA ASP A 99 7.50 -10.58 7.82
C ASP A 99 8.27 -11.83 8.24
N ASN A 100 9.35 -12.17 7.51
CA ASN A 100 10.24 -13.28 7.84
C ASN A 100 11.64 -12.82 8.24
N GLY A 101 11.83 -11.53 8.50
CA GLY A 101 13.12 -10.90 8.78
C GLY A 101 13.84 -10.39 7.53
N GLU A 102 13.73 -11.07 6.39
CA GLU A 102 14.37 -10.72 5.11
C GLU A 102 13.43 -9.99 4.16
N TRP A 103 12.14 -10.30 4.21
CA TRP A 103 11.09 -9.73 3.38
C TRP A 103 9.89 -9.36 4.23
N VAL A 104 9.33 -8.19 3.93
CA VAL A 104 8.06 -7.72 4.48
C VAL A 104 7.06 -7.54 3.35
N ALA A 105 5.82 -7.98 3.57
CA ALA A 105 4.69 -7.69 2.71
C ALA A 105 3.47 -7.25 3.53
N LEU A 106 2.89 -6.12 3.14
CA LEU A 106 1.68 -5.55 3.73
C LEU A 106 0.54 -5.76 2.75
N VAL A 107 -0.52 -6.44 3.19
CA VAL A 107 -1.69 -6.74 2.36
C VAL A 107 -2.86 -5.87 2.82
N TYR A 108 -3.35 -5.01 1.96
CA TYR A 108 -4.48 -4.12 2.20
C TYR A 108 -5.68 -4.50 1.37
N GLU A 109 -6.86 -4.09 1.82
CA GLU A 109 -8.03 -4.08 0.95
C GLU A 109 -7.80 -3.18 -0.28
N GLU A 110 -8.43 -3.53 -1.40
CA GLU A 110 -8.37 -2.68 -2.58
C GLU A 110 -9.40 -1.54 -2.48
N VAL A 111 -8.92 -0.30 -2.48
CA VAL A 111 -9.79 0.87 -2.60
C VAL A 111 -10.11 1.14 -4.06
N ARG A 112 -11.41 1.15 -4.39
CA ARG A 112 -11.91 1.58 -5.70
C ARG A 112 -11.90 3.10 -5.79
N GLY A 113 -10.71 3.65 -6.04
CA GLY A 113 -10.49 5.07 -6.20
C GLY A 113 -9.55 5.40 -7.37
N ARG A 114 -9.33 6.69 -7.55
CA ARG A 114 -8.30 7.24 -8.43
C ARG A 114 -7.51 8.31 -7.67
N HIS A 115 -6.29 8.56 -8.10
CA HIS A 115 -5.55 9.73 -7.63
C HIS A 115 -6.23 11.03 -8.11
N PRO A 116 -6.17 12.11 -7.32
CA PRO A 116 -6.60 13.42 -7.77
C PRO A 116 -5.76 13.88 -8.99
N ALA A 117 -6.35 14.76 -9.79
CA ALA A 117 -5.75 15.33 -10.98
C ALA A 117 -4.51 16.17 -10.64
N VAL A 118 -3.56 16.17 -11.57
CA VAL A 118 -2.38 17.03 -11.53
C VAL A 118 -2.25 17.71 -12.89
N PRO A 119 -2.38 19.06 -12.99
CA PRO A 119 -2.60 20.01 -11.90
C PRO A 119 -3.93 19.83 -11.17
N TRP A 120 -3.99 20.32 -9.92
CA TRP A 120 -5.15 20.18 -9.04
C TRP A 120 -6.39 20.86 -9.60
N GLN A 121 -7.52 20.18 -9.50
CA GLN A 121 -8.84 20.79 -9.63
C GLN A 121 -9.31 21.25 -8.25
N ALA A 122 -9.98 22.40 -8.19
CA ALA A 122 -10.39 23.02 -6.93
C ALA A 122 -11.28 22.09 -6.08
N ASP A 123 -12.26 21.42 -6.71
CA ASP A 123 -13.17 20.52 -6.01
C ASP A 123 -12.47 19.25 -5.47
N GLU A 124 -11.47 18.74 -6.18
CA GLU A 124 -10.67 17.61 -5.70
C GLU A 124 -9.71 18.01 -4.58
N LEU A 125 -9.14 19.21 -4.64
CA LEU A 125 -8.31 19.76 -3.57
C LEU A 125 -9.11 19.96 -2.29
N GLU A 126 -10.32 20.54 -2.38
CA GLU A 126 -11.22 20.72 -1.24
C GLU A 126 -11.56 19.38 -0.58
N ARG A 127 -11.83 18.33 -1.37
CA ARG A 127 -12.10 16.98 -0.82
C ARG A 127 -10.88 16.38 -0.11
N VAL A 128 -9.68 16.54 -0.67
CA VAL A 128 -8.45 16.03 -0.04
C VAL A 128 -8.16 16.80 1.25
N ALA A 129 -8.29 18.13 1.25
CA ALA A 129 -8.10 18.94 2.45
C ALA A 129 -9.09 18.56 3.56
N GLY A 130 -10.39 18.46 3.23
CA GLY A 130 -11.40 18.03 4.19
C GLY A 130 -11.13 16.64 4.77
N ALA A 131 -10.72 15.68 3.94
CA ALA A 131 -10.38 14.34 4.41
C ALA A 131 -9.16 14.34 5.36
N VAL A 132 -8.17 15.21 5.13
CA VAL A 132 -7.02 15.36 6.03
C VAL A 132 -7.43 16.02 7.35
N ASP A 133 -8.32 17.01 7.32
CA ASP A 133 -8.87 17.64 8.52
C ASP A 133 -9.65 16.64 9.39
N ASP A 134 -10.52 15.83 8.77
CA ASP A 134 -11.29 14.78 9.43
C ASP A 134 -10.37 13.74 10.09
N LEU A 135 -9.34 13.28 9.38
CA LEU A 135 -8.33 12.36 9.92
C LEU A 135 -7.55 12.99 11.08
N SER A 136 -7.15 14.26 10.97
CA SER A 136 -6.42 14.95 12.02
C SER A 136 -7.24 15.11 13.30
N ALA A 137 -8.54 15.39 13.16
CA ALA A 137 -9.45 15.49 14.28
C ALA A 137 -9.67 14.13 14.96
N ALA A 138 -9.85 13.06 14.17
CA ALA A 138 -10.10 11.71 14.69
C ALA A 138 -8.87 11.06 15.33
N LEU A 139 -7.66 11.46 14.92
CA LEU A 139 -6.38 10.93 15.43
C LEU A 139 -5.73 11.87 16.46
N ARG A 140 -6.52 12.66 17.19
CA ARG A 140 -6.04 13.53 18.27
C ARG A 140 -6.52 13.04 19.65
N PRO A 141 -5.60 12.82 20.62
CA PRO A 141 -4.14 12.81 20.47
C PRO A 141 -3.69 11.69 19.53
N SER A 142 -2.44 11.76 19.04
CA SER A 142 -1.87 10.68 18.24
C SER A 142 -2.10 9.35 18.96
N PRO A 143 -2.68 8.34 18.30
CA PRO A 143 -2.82 7.01 18.87
C PRO A 143 -1.46 6.35 19.14
#